data_AF-A0A520RUN8-F1
#
_entry.id   AF-A0A520RUN8-F1
#
_cell.length_a   1.000
_cell.length_b   1.000
_cell.length_c   1.000
_cell.angle_alpha   90.00
_cell.angle_beta   90.00
_cell.angle_gamma   90.00
#
_symmetry.space_group_name_H-M   'P 1'
#
loop_
_entity.id
_entity.type
_entity.pdbx_description
1 polymer ?
#
loop_
_entity_poly.entity_id
_entity_poly.type
_entity_poly.pdbx_seq_one_letter_code
_entity_poly.pdbx_strand_id
1 'polypeptide(L)' 'TCVGVTTSGGYGYAVEKSLGFGYVPPEQAEPGSVIDIGLLDARCRATVLAEPIYDPANERLAS' A
#
# COMPACT_ATOMS: atom_id res chain seq x y z
N THR A 1 -17.63 -6.97 -1.22
CA THR A 1 -17.21 -7.90 -2.28
C THR A 1 -15.71 -7.81 -2.46
N CYS A 2 -15.04 -8.90 -2.85
CA CYS A 2 -13.61 -8.84 -3.17
C CYS A 2 -13.42 -8.13 -4.52
N VAL A 3 -12.57 -7.12 -4.57
CA VAL A 3 -12.32 -6.30 -5.78
C VAL A 3 -10.93 -6.52 -6.38
N GLY A 4 -10.07 -7.33 -5.75
CA GLY A 4 -8.69 -7.46 -6.18
C GLY A 4 -7.90 -8.46 -5.37
N VAL A 5 -6.58 -8.45 -5.56
CA VAL A 5 -5.66 -9.37 -4.87
C VAL A 5 -4.37 -8.67 -4.48
N THR A 6 -3.94 -8.86 -3.23
CA THR A 6 -2.62 -8.45 -2.75
C THR A 6 -1.59 -9.48 -3.19
N THR A 7 -0.51 -9.05 -3.84
CA THR A 7 0.55 -9.92 -4.36
C THR A 7 1.74 -10.02 -3.42
N SER A 8 2.02 -8.95 -2.67
CA SER A 8 3.09 -8.90 -1.68
C SER A 8 2.72 -7.93 -0.56
N GLY A 9 3.31 -8.16 0.61
CA GLY A 9 3.12 -7.30 1.78
C GLY A 9 4.21 -7.51 2.81
N GLY A 10 4.44 -6.50 3.63
CA GLY A 10 5.47 -6.49 4.66
C GLY A 10 5.38 -5.27 5.56
N TYR A 11 6.14 -5.27 6.65
CA TYR A 11 6.23 -4.13 7.55
C TYR A 11 7.44 -3.26 7.20
N GLY A 12 7.18 -2.00 6.84
CA GLY A 12 8.21 -1.02 6.56
C GLY A 12 8.67 -0.35 7.84
N TYR A 13 9.76 -0.83 8.45
CA TYR A 13 10.30 -0.30 9.70
C TYR A 13 10.69 1.18 9.63
N ALA A 14 11.20 1.65 8.48
CA ALA A 14 11.58 3.05 8.31
C ALA A 14 10.40 4.04 8.38
N VAL A 15 9.18 3.55 8.14
CA VAL A 15 7.94 4.35 8.12
C VAL A 15 6.91 3.86 9.13
N GLU A 16 7.27 2.86 9.94
CA GLU A 16 6.46 2.22 10.99
C GLU A 16 5.06 1.77 10.53
N LYS A 17 4.93 1.31 9.30
CA LYS A 17 3.64 0.92 8.70
C LYS A 17 3.71 -0.41 7.95
N SER A 18 2.60 -1.13 7.97
CA SER A 18 2.36 -2.25 7.05
C SER A 18 2.11 -1.72 5.64
N LEU A 19 2.79 -2.28 4.66
CA LEU A 19 2.71 -1.92 3.24
C LEU A 19 2.38 -3.17 2.44
N GLY A 20 1.76 -2.98 1.28
CA GLY A 20 1.49 -4.06 0.34
C GLY A 20 1.25 -3.55 -1.06
N PHE A 21 1.46 -4.44 -2.03
CA PHE A 21 1.12 -4.23 -3.42
C PHE A 21 -0.02 -5.15 -3.81
N GLY A 22 -0.90 -4.65 -4.66
CA GLY A 22 -2.04 -5.43 -5.15
C GLY A 22 -2.61 -4.86 -6.42
N TYR A 23 -3.40 -5.68 -7.10
CA TYR A 23 -4.14 -5.31 -8.30
C TYR A 23 -5.60 -5.11 -7.95
N VAL A 24 -6.17 -4.00 -8.41
CA VAL A 24 -7.57 -3.59 -8.27
C VAL A 24 -8.02 -2.91 -9.58
N PRO A 25 -9.33 -2.75 -9.83
CA PRO A 25 -9.80 -1.96 -10.95
C PRO A 25 -9.29 -0.52 -10.87
N PRO A 26 -9.12 0.16 -12.02
CA PRO A 26 -8.52 1.50 -12.09
C PRO A 26 -9.20 2.52 -11.17
N GLU A 27 -10.53 2.49 -11.06
CA GLU A 27 -11.27 3.44 -10.22
C GLU A 27 -10.97 3.31 -8.71
N GLN A 28 -10.40 2.18 -8.26
CA GLN A 28 -9.93 1.99 -6.87
C GLN A 28 -8.40 2.11 -6.75
N ALA A 29 -7.67 2.29 -7.85
CA ALA A 29 -6.22 2.49 -7.86
C ALA A 29 -5.81 3.96 -7.75
N GLU A 30 -6.77 4.89 -7.72
CA GLU A 30 -6.47 6.32 -7.58
C GLU A 30 -5.85 6.63 -6.22
N PRO A 31 -4.79 7.46 -6.14
CA PRO A 31 -4.21 7.87 -4.87
C PRO A 31 -5.23 8.45 -3.89
N GLY A 32 -5.15 8.04 -2.63
CA GLY A 32 -6.12 8.40 -1.59
C GLY A 32 -7.34 7.49 -1.53
N SER A 33 -7.55 6.59 -2.51
CA SER A 33 -8.58 5.57 -2.43
C SER A 33 -8.39 4.71 -1.17
N VAL A 34 -9.50 4.42 -0.49
CA VAL A 34 -9.51 3.63 0.75
C VAL A 34 -10.11 2.27 0.47
N ILE A 35 -9.36 1.22 0.82
CA ILE A 35 -9.74 -0.18 0.57
C ILE A 35 -9.49 -0.99 1.84
N ASP A 36 -10.39 -1.92 2.15
CA ASP A 36 -10.17 -2.87 3.23
C ASP A 36 -9.43 -4.11 2.72
N ILE A 37 -8.24 -4.34 3.26
CA ILE A 37 -7.43 -5.53 3.01
C ILE A 37 -7.83 -6.62 4.01
N GLY A 38 -8.19 -7.79 3.50
CA GLY A 38 -8.38 -8.98 4.34
C GLY A 38 -7.03 -9.55 4.74
N LEU A 39 -6.76 -9.62 6.04
CA LEU A 39 -5.55 -10.20 6.60
C LEU A 39 -5.94 -11.17 7.70
N LEU A 40 -5.89 -12.48 7.40
CA LEU A 40 -6.42 -13.53 8.27
C LEU A 40 -7.90 -13.26 8.61
N ASP A 41 -8.23 -13.16 9.90
CA ASP A 41 -9.57 -12.87 10.40
C ASP A 41 -9.82 -11.37 10.64
N ALA A 42 -8.92 -10.51 10.16
CA ALA A 42 -9.02 -9.06 10.31
C ALA A 42 -9.23 -8.35 8.97
N ARG A 43 -9.88 -7.19 9.04
CA ARG A 43 -9.96 -6.21 7.95
C ARG A 43 -9.11 -5.01 8.33
N CYS A 44 -8.07 -4.76 7.55
CA CYS A 44 -7.16 -3.64 7.73
C CYS A 44 -7.47 -2.59 6.67
N ARG A 45 -7.84 -1.38 7.11
CA ARG A 45 -8.04 -0.25 6.21
C ARG A 45 -6.70 0.20 5.63
N ALA A 46 -6.59 0.23 4.31
CA ALA A 46 -5.43 0.70 3.57
C ALA A 46 -5.80 1.89 2.68
N THR A 47 -4.81 2.75 2.42
CA THR A 47 -4.94 3.90 1.53
C THR A 47 -3.96 3.71 0.38
N VAL A 48 -4.43 3.90 -0.85
CA VAL A 48 -3.57 3.87 -2.03
C VAL A 48 -2.64 5.09 -2.02
N LEU A 49 -1.34 4.85 -2.19
CA LEU A 49 -0.31 5.88 -2.17
C LEU A 49 -0.02 6.37 -3.59
N ALA A 50 0.23 7.67 -3.75
CA ALA A 50 0.70 8.26 -5.02
C ALA A 50 2.18 7.95 -5.28
N GLU A 51 2.97 7.90 -4.20
CA GLU A 51 4.43 7.84 -4.24
C GLU A 51 4.93 6.81 -3.21
N PRO A 52 6.17 6.32 -3.34
CA PRO A 52 6.81 5.55 -2.28
C PRO A 52 6.80 6.32 -0.96
N ILE A 53 6.37 5.65 0.11
CA ILE A 53 6.32 6.28 1.44
C ILE A 53 7.71 6.55 2.03
N TYR A 54 8.74 5.86 1.53
CA TYR A 54 10.11 6.02 1.98
C TYR A 54 10.96 6.60 0.85
N ASP A 55 11.66 7.70 1.15
CA ASP A 55 12.56 8.41 0.24
C ASP A 55 11.97 8.65 -1.18
N PRO A 56 10.81 9.34 -1.29
CA PRO A 56 10.16 9.54 -2.59
C PRO A 56 11.02 10.34 -3.58
N ALA A 57 11.90 11.22 -3.07
CA ALA A 57 12.82 12.02 -3.87
C ALA A 57 14.16 11.29 -4.17
N ASN A 58 14.35 10.08 -3.62
CA ASN A 58 15.57 9.28 -3.78
C ASN A 58 16.86 10.02 -3.36
N GLU A 59 16.77 10.90 -2.36
CA GLU A 59 17.87 11.76 -1.93
C GLU A 59 18.93 10.98 -1.16
N ARG A 60 18.56 9.86 -0.53
CA ARG A 60 19.49 9.07 0.31
C ARG A 60 20.45 8.21 -0.51
N LEU A 61 20.15 7.95 -1.78
CA LEU A 61 21.05 7.23 -2.67
C LEU A 61 22.20 8.13 -3.18
N ALA A 62 22.00 9.45 -3.17
CA ALA A 62 22.95 10.42 -3.73
C ALA A 62 24.06 10.86 -2.76
N SER A 63 24.09 10.32 -1.52
CA SER A 63 25.03 10.68 -0.46
C SER A 63 26.18 9.69 -0.28
#